data_AF-A0A9P7NYB5-F1
#
_entry.id   AF-A0A9P7NYB5-F1
#
_cell.length_a   1.000
_cell.length_b   1.000
_cell.length_c   1.000
_cell.angle_alpha   90.00
_cell.angle_beta   90.00
_cell.angle_gamma   90.00
#
_symmetry.space_group_name_H-M   'P 1'
#
loop_
_entity.id
_entity.type
_entity.pdbx_description
1 polymer ?
#
loop_
_entity_poly.entity_id
_entity_poly.type
_entity_poly.pdbx_seq_one_letter_code
_entity_poly.pdbx_strand_id
1 'polypeptide(L)'
;MLPRLLLLSLLLSTAQAGPALPSERGDQSICDFYAAKNYGENNATTQLKLMQGIVAYAYAGGRSLPNGDEDSSGIFNVGRFDGKDVNLRPWFDGSKATSNNNDQAVKIQWMDGGGTTPLIAFINGSTPMANIQRGTNQ
;
A
#
# COMPACT_ATOMS: atom_id res chain seq x y z
N MET A 1 30.30 58.27 -31.86
CA MET A 1 31.06 57.86 -30.67
C MET A 1 30.10 57.10 -29.76
N LEU A 2 30.23 55.76 -29.70
CA LEU A 2 29.58 54.86 -28.71
C LEU A 2 30.31 55.01 -27.35
N PRO A 3 29.79 54.56 -26.17
CA PRO A 3 29.24 53.22 -25.92
C PRO A 3 27.95 53.16 -25.04
N ARG A 4 27.04 52.20 -25.23
CA ARG A 4 27.01 50.84 -24.60
C ARG A 4 26.71 50.91 -23.10
N LEU A 5 25.52 50.47 -22.68
CA LEU A 5 25.28 49.59 -21.52
C LEU A 5 23.77 49.27 -21.39
N LEU A 6 23.28 48.33 -22.18
CA LEU A 6 22.06 47.57 -21.86
C LEU A 6 22.56 46.20 -21.38
N LEU A 7 22.79 46.09 -20.06
CA LEU A 7 23.02 44.79 -19.42
C LEU A 7 21.65 44.13 -19.22
N LEU A 8 21.27 43.27 -20.17
CA LEU A 8 20.20 42.31 -20.00
C LEU A 8 20.81 41.07 -19.32
N SER A 9 20.73 41.00 -17.99
CA SER A 9 21.17 39.84 -17.22
C SER A 9 20.12 38.73 -17.33
N LEU A 10 20.26 37.87 -18.33
CA LEU A 10 19.44 36.67 -18.44
C LEU A 10 19.96 35.63 -17.43
N LEU A 11 19.31 35.55 -16.26
CA LEU A 11 19.50 34.46 -15.30
C LEU A 11 18.89 33.18 -15.89
N LEU A 12 19.75 32.31 -16.43
CA LEU A 12 19.38 30.98 -16.88
C LEU A 12 19.18 30.10 -15.63
N SER A 13 17.93 29.94 -15.18
CA SER A 13 17.58 28.96 -14.15
C SER A 13 17.78 27.55 -14.71
N THR A 14 18.91 26.90 -14.38
CA THR A 14 19.06 25.46 -14.62
C THR A 14 18.15 24.73 -13.64
N ALA A 15 16.95 24.36 -14.08
CA ALA A 15 16.16 23.34 -13.40
C ALA A 15 16.96 22.04 -13.46
N GLN A 16 17.58 21.65 -12.35
CA GLN A 16 18.25 20.36 -12.22
C GLN A 16 17.15 19.29 -12.26
N ALA A 17 16.81 18.80 -13.45
CA ALA A 17 15.99 17.61 -13.59
C ALA A 17 16.78 16.46 -12.94
N GLY A 18 16.25 15.89 -11.86
CA GLY A 18 16.75 14.64 -11.31
C GLY A 18 16.71 13.54 -12.37
N PRO A 19 17.49 12.46 -12.20
CA PRO A 19 17.47 11.35 -13.15
C PRO A 19 16.03 10.83 -13.32
N ALA A 20 15.56 10.79 -14.58
CA ALA A 20 14.26 10.21 -14.89
C ALA A 20 14.28 8.72 -14.57
N LEU A 21 13.29 8.25 -13.80
CA LEU A 21 13.15 6.83 -13.49
C LEU A 21 12.77 6.03 -14.76
N PRO A 22 13.26 4.79 -14.93
CA PRO A 22 12.87 3.95 -16.06
C PRO A 22 11.35 3.76 -16.13
N SER A 23 10.79 3.75 -17.34
CA SER A 23 9.35 3.57 -17.55
C SER A 23 8.89 2.14 -17.24
N GLU A 24 9.79 1.16 -17.41
CA GLU A 24 9.57 -0.28 -17.21
C GLU A 24 10.60 -0.91 -16.26
N ARG A 25 10.24 -2.06 -15.67
CA ARG A 25 11.00 -2.72 -14.60
C ARG A 25 12.32 -3.36 -15.07
N GLY A 26 12.32 -3.97 -16.26
CA GLY A 26 13.40 -4.86 -16.69
C GLY A 26 13.68 -5.95 -15.65
N ASP A 27 14.98 -6.15 -15.34
CA ASP A 27 15.46 -7.16 -14.40
C ASP A 27 15.45 -6.71 -12.92
N GLN A 28 15.03 -5.47 -12.63
CA GLN A 28 14.95 -4.99 -11.25
C GLN A 28 13.92 -5.77 -10.44
N SER A 29 14.17 -5.92 -9.13
CA SER A 29 13.16 -6.51 -8.24
C SER A 29 11.89 -5.64 -8.21
N ILE A 30 10.75 -6.25 -7.88
CA ILE A 30 9.48 -5.52 -7.71
C ILE A 30 9.64 -4.41 -6.67
N CYS A 31 10.32 -4.70 -5.56
CA CYS A 31 10.56 -3.74 -4.49
C CYS A 31 11.42 -2.58 -4.95
N ASP A 32 12.55 -2.84 -5.61
CA ASP A 32 13.46 -1.78 -6.06
C ASP A 32 12.76 -0.83 -7.04
N PHE A 33 12.11 -1.39 -8.06
CA PHE A 33 11.50 -0.62 -9.12
C PHE A 33 10.29 0.18 -8.63
N TYR A 34 9.33 -0.49 -7.97
CA TYR A 34 8.09 0.19 -7.56
C TYR A 34 8.26 1.07 -6.33
N ALA A 35 9.26 0.83 -5.47
CA ALA A 35 9.59 1.79 -4.42
C ALA A 35 10.08 3.12 -5.02
N ALA A 36 11.05 3.07 -5.94
CA ALA A 36 11.52 4.26 -6.65
C ALA A 36 10.38 4.92 -7.45
N LYS A 37 9.66 4.14 -8.25
CA LYS A 37 8.60 4.65 -9.14
C LYS A 37 7.45 5.31 -8.38
N ASN A 38 7.02 4.74 -7.26
CA ASN A 38 5.86 5.22 -6.53
C ASN A 38 6.21 6.28 -5.48
N TYR A 39 7.43 6.27 -4.95
CA TYR A 39 7.81 7.11 -3.81
C TYR A 39 9.03 8.02 -4.07
N GLY A 40 9.60 7.97 -5.27
CA GLY A 40 10.74 8.81 -5.69
C GLY A 40 12.11 8.29 -5.23
N GLU A 41 12.17 7.29 -4.36
CA GLU A 41 13.40 6.75 -3.80
C GLU A 41 13.33 5.24 -3.59
N ASN A 42 14.46 4.55 -3.71
CA ASN A 42 14.60 3.14 -3.37
C ASN A 42 15.46 2.95 -2.11
N ASN A 43 14.81 2.68 -0.98
CA ASN A 43 15.46 2.35 0.28
C ASN A 43 14.56 1.44 1.13
N ALA A 44 15.07 0.95 2.26
CA ALA A 44 14.32 0.04 3.13
C ALA A 44 12.95 0.59 3.57
N THR A 45 12.83 1.90 3.78
CA THR A 45 11.57 2.55 4.17
C THR A 45 10.56 2.53 3.02
N THR A 46 10.96 2.92 1.82
CA THR A 46 10.06 2.95 0.65
C THR A 46 9.68 1.55 0.17
N GLN A 47 10.60 0.58 0.29
CA GLN A 47 10.30 -0.83 0.03
C GLN A 47 9.34 -1.41 1.07
N LEU A 48 9.54 -1.13 2.37
CA LEU A 48 8.61 -1.56 3.42
C LEU A 48 7.21 -0.97 3.18
N LYS A 49 7.13 0.32 2.84
CA LYS A 49 5.87 0.99 2.51
C LYS A 49 5.15 0.33 1.34
N LEU A 50 5.90 -0.05 0.28
CA LEU A 50 5.35 -0.79 -0.85
C LEU A 50 4.73 -2.12 -0.38
N MET A 51 5.48 -2.91 0.38
CA MET A 51 5.04 -4.23 0.85
C MET A 51 3.84 -4.12 1.79
N GLN A 52 3.84 -3.17 2.72
CA GLN A 52 2.68 -2.88 3.56
C GLN A 52 1.47 -2.51 2.70
N GLY A 53 1.66 -1.74 1.62
CA GLY A 53 0.57 -1.32 0.73
C GLY A 53 -0.04 -2.51 0.00
N ILE A 54 0.79 -3.38 -0.55
CA ILE A 54 0.36 -4.62 -1.23
C ILE A 54 -0.44 -5.50 -0.27
N VAL A 55 0.09 -5.76 0.92
CA VAL A 55 -0.58 -6.60 1.92
C VAL A 55 -1.89 -5.95 2.37
N ALA A 56 -1.87 -4.68 2.76
CA ALA A 56 -3.06 -3.97 3.20
C ALA A 56 -4.15 -3.99 2.11
N TYR A 57 -3.79 -3.78 0.85
CA TYR A 57 -4.72 -3.82 -0.28
C TYR A 57 -5.31 -5.20 -0.51
N ALA A 58 -4.51 -6.27 -0.43
CA ALA A 58 -4.99 -7.64 -0.56
C ALA A 58 -6.01 -8.02 0.53
N TYR A 59 -5.83 -7.51 1.74
CA TYR A 59 -6.72 -7.80 2.87
C TYR A 59 -7.98 -6.92 2.90
N ALA A 60 -7.83 -5.61 2.69
CA ALA A 60 -8.92 -4.64 2.82
C ALA A 60 -9.66 -4.34 1.52
N GLY A 61 -9.06 -4.59 0.36
CA GLY A 61 -9.63 -4.29 -0.95
C GLY A 61 -9.43 -2.84 -1.39
N GLY A 62 -9.77 -2.61 -2.66
CA GLY A 62 -9.66 -1.32 -3.34
C GLY A 62 -10.94 -0.50 -3.36
N ARG A 63 -12.11 -1.12 -3.14
CA ARG A 63 -13.42 -0.50 -3.38
C ARG A 63 -13.67 0.83 -2.68
N SER A 64 -13.12 1.04 -1.48
CA SER A 64 -13.29 2.28 -0.71
C SER A 64 -12.15 3.29 -0.92
N LEU A 65 -11.19 2.99 -1.81
CA LEU A 65 -10.03 3.86 -2.05
C LEU A 65 -10.30 4.81 -3.21
N PRO A 66 -9.84 6.08 -3.15
CA PRO A 66 -10.12 7.08 -4.18
C PRO A 66 -9.74 6.70 -5.62
N ASN A 67 -8.73 5.84 -5.80
CA ASN A 67 -8.26 5.33 -7.10
C ASN A 67 -8.10 3.80 -7.07
N GLY A 68 -8.87 3.12 -6.22
CA GLY A 68 -8.83 1.66 -6.14
C GLY A 68 -9.71 1.01 -7.19
N ASP A 69 -9.36 -0.22 -7.57
CA ASP A 69 -10.25 -1.10 -8.30
C ASP A 69 -11.53 -1.39 -7.47
N GLU A 70 -12.70 -1.07 -8.02
CA GLU A 70 -14.01 -1.29 -7.40
C GLU A 70 -14.34 -2.77 -7.23
N ASP A 71 -13.78 -3.64 -8.09
CA ASP A 71 -13.94 -5.09 -8.04
C ASP A 71 -13.00 -5.75 -7.03
N SER A 72 -11.99 -5.00 -6.54
CA SER A 72 -11.11 -5.46 -5.47
C SER A 72 -11.83 -5.38 -4.12
N SER A 73 -12.44 -6.49 -3.73
CA SER A 73 -13.10 -6.66 -2.43
C SER A 73 -12.11 -6.81 -1.27
N GLY A 74 -11.00 -7.50 -1.47
CA GLY A 74 -10.08 -7.90 -0.39
C GLY A 74 -10.61 -9.06 0.46
N ILE A 75 -9.70 -9.86 1.03
CA ILE A 75 -10.05 -11.15 1.66
C ILE A 75 -10.98 -11.04 2.87
N PHE A 76 -11.01 -9.88 3.54
CA PHE A 76 -11.84 -9.64 4.72
C PHE A 76 -13.24 -9.10 4.42
N ASN A 77 -13.56 -8.85 3.15
CA ASN A 77 -14.88 -8.45 2.71
C ASN A 77 -15.56 -9.57 1.91
N VAL A 78 -16.85 -9.39 1.65
CA VAL A 78 -17.58 -10.28 0.73
C VAL A 78 -17.13 -9.98 -0.70
N GLY A 79 -16.60 -10.98 -1.38
CA GLY A 79 -16.24 -10.95 -2.79
C GLY A 79 -17.15 -11.86 -3.61
N ARG A 80 -16.82 -12.01 -4.91
CA ARG A 80 -17.56 -12.88 -5.83
C ARG A 80 -16.59 -13.63 -6.73
N PHE A 81 -16.79 -14.94 -6.88
CA PHE A 81 -15.99 -15.81 -7.74
C PHE A 81 -16.92 -16.79 -8.47
N ASP A 82 -16.80 -16.90 -9.79
CA ASP A 82 -17.66 -17.73 -10.64
C ASP A 82 -19.17 -17.58 -10.36
N GLY A 83 -19.63 -16.33 -10.22
CA GLY A 83 -21.04 -16.00 -9.97
C GLY A 83 -21.55 -16.35 -8.57
N LYS A 84 -20.68 -16.76 -7.65
CA LYS A 84 -21.01 -17.08 -6.26
C LYS A 84 -20.36 -16.08 -5.32
N ASP A 85 -21.10 -15.69 -4.29
CA ASP A 85 -20.56 -14.83 -3.25
C ASP A 85 -19.60 -15.64 -2.37
N VAL A 86 -18.44 -15.06 -2.08
CA VAL A 86 -17.37 -15.65 -1.28
C VAL A 86 -17.14 -14.75 -0.08
N ASN A 87 -17.27 -15.30 1.12
CA ASN A 87 -17.00 -14.59 2.36
C ASN A 87 -16.03 -15.42 3.21
N LEU A 88 -14.76 -15.00 3.27
CA LEU A 88 -13.72 -15.70 4.02
C LEU A 88 -13.52 -15.14 5.44
N ARG A 89 -14.11 -13.98 5.75
CA ARG A 89 -13.97 -13.32 7.06
C ARG A 89 -14.27 -14.23 8.26
N PRO A 90 -15.31 -15.10 8.24
CA PRO A 90 -15.60 -15.99 9.38
C PRO A 90 -14.50 -16.97 9.79
N TRP A 91 -13.46 -17.14 8.95
CA TRP A 91 -12.30 -17.99 9.24
C TRP A 91 -11.19 -17.23 9.98
N PHE A 92 -11.28 -15.89 10.04
CA PHE A 92 -10.31 -15.01 10.69
C PHE A 92 -10.91 -14.29 11.91
N ASP A 93 -12.23 -14.07 11.94
CA ASP A 93 -12.85 -13.22 12.95
C ASP A 93 -13.25 -13.95 14.25
N GLY A 94 -12.71 -15.13 14.51
CA GLY A 94 -13.04 -15.95 15.68
C GLY A 94 -14.42 -16.61 15.65
N SER A 95 -15.22 -16.44 14.59
CA SER A 95 -16.52 -17.12 14.45
C SER A 95 -16.39 -18.64 14.33
N LYS A 96 -15.31 -19.12 13.72
CA LYS A 96 -15.00 -20.54 13.51
C LYS A 96 -13.74 -20.96 14.27
N ALA A 97 -13.70 -22.21 14.72
CA ALA A 97 -12.53 -22.80 15.34
C ALA A 97 -11.58 -23.30 14.24
N THR A 98 -10.74 -22.41 13.72
CA THR A 98 -9.85 -22.68 12.58
C THR A 98 -8.37 -22.66 12.96
N SER A 99 -8.00 -22.09 14.10
CA SER A 99 -6.61 -22.03 14.56
C SER A 99 -6.20 -23.30 15.29
N ASN A 100 -5.00 -23.82 15.01
CA ASN A 100 -4.43 -24.91 15.78
C ASN A 100 -3.77 -24.35 17.07
N ASN A 101 -4.21 -24.86 18.22
CA ASN A 101 -3.53 -24.70 19.50
C ASN A 101 -3.33 -26.07 20.14
N ASN A 102 -2.10 -26.59 20.12
CA ASN A 102 -1.74 -27.92 20.63
C ASN A 102 -2.65 -29.05 20.09
N ASP A 103 -2.76 -29.12 18.76
CA ASP A 103 -3.59 -30.07 18.01
C ASP A 103 -5.10 -29.96 18.25
N GLN A 104 -5.54 -28.87 18.89
CA GLN A 104 -6.95 -28.56 19.07
C GLN A 104 -7.35 -27.35 18.24
N ALA A 105 -8.48 -27.48 17.55
CA ALA A 105 -9.08 -26.36 16.84
C ALA A 105 -9.68 -25.36 17.84
N VAL A 106 -9.18 -24.13 17.84
CA VAL A 106 -9.64 -23.05 18.70
C VAL A 106 -10.09 -21.83 17.89
N LYS A 107 -10.97 -21.04 18.49
CA LYS A 107 -11.42 -19.76 17.95
C LYS A 107 -10.41 -18.69 18.35
N ILE A 108 -9.75 -18.07 17.38
CA ILE A 108 -8.90 -16.89 17.60
C ILE A 108 -9.49 -15.76 16.76
N GLN A 109 -9.65 -14.59 17.39
CA GLN A 109 -10.04 -13.37 16.72
C GLN A 109 -8.79 -12.70 16.14
N TRP A 110 -8.49 -12.94 14.87
CA TRP A 110 -7.33 -12.36 14.16
C TRP A 110 -7.58 -10.93 13.66
N MET A 111 -8.77 -10.38 13.87
CA MET A 111 -9.17 -9.04 13.43
C MET A 111 -9.49 -8.09 14.61
N ASP A 112 -9.02 -8.42 15.81
CA ASP A 112 -9.18 -7.59 17.03
C ASP A 112 -8.33 -6.31 17.01
N GLY A 113 -7.41 -6.17 16.07
CA GLY A 113 -6.62 -4.94 15.82
C GLY A 113 -7.36 -3.81 15.10
N GLY A 114 -8.67 -3.93 14.89
CA GLY A 114 -9.49 -2.97 14.13
C GLY A 114 -9.82 -3.43 12.70
N GLY A 115 -9.44 -4.65 12.34
CA GLY A 115 -9.81 -5.29 11.07
C GLY A 115 -9.25 -4.53 9.86
N THR A 116 -10.11 -4.20 8.90
CA THR A 116 -9.71 -3.48 7.68
C THR A 116 -9.46 -1.99 7.90
N THR A 117 -9.98 -1.40 8.97
CA THR A 117 -9.87 0.05 9.25
C THR A 117 -8.43 0.56 9.26
N PRO A 118 -7.48 0.01 10.05
CA PRO A 118 -6.09 0.48 10.05
C PRO A 118 -5.38 0.26 8.70
N LEU A 119 -5.81 -0.75 7.93
CA LEU A 119 -5.26 -1.04 6.60
C LEU A 119 -5.71 0.02 5.57
N ILE A 120 -7.00 0.35 5.55
CA ILE A 120 -7.57 1.37 4.65
C ILE A 120 -6.97 2.73 4.97
N ALA A 121 -6.86 3.09 6.26
CA ALA A 121 -6.28 4.36 6.70
C ALA A 121 -4.82 4.52 6.25
N PHE A 122 -4.06 3.43 6.19
CA PHE A 122 -2.70 3.45 5.67
C PHE A 122 -2.67 3.65 4.14
N ILE A 123 -3.43 2.85 3.38
CA ILE A 123 -3.37 2.89 1.91
C ILE A 123 -3.93 4.22 1.36
N ASN A 124 -4.96 4.78 1.99
CA ASN A 124 -5.51 6.07 1.58
C ASN A 124 -4.68 7.28 2.05
N GLY A 125 -3.58 7.04 2.78
CA GLY A 125 -2.67 8.07 3.25
C GLY A 125 -3.12 8.82 4.50
N SER A 126 -4.23 8.42 5.14
CA SER A 126 -4.68 9.01 6.41
C SER A 126 -3.69 8.77 7.56
N THR A 127 -2.95 7.66 7.51
CA THR A 127 -1.88 7.34 8.47
C THR A 127 -0.59 6.96 7.73
N PRO A 128 0.59 7.25 8.31
CA PRO A 128 1.87 6.89 7.69
C PRO A 128 2.18 5.38 7.73
N MET A 129 1.46 4.63 8.57
CA MET A 129 1.54 3.16 8.71
C MET A 129 0.19 2.60 9.13
N ALA A 130 -0.03 1.29 8.91
CA ALA A 130 -1.18 0.59 9.45
C ALA A 130 -1.03 0.43 10.98
N ASN A 131 -1.75 1.25 11.74
CA ASN A 131 -1.63 1.27 13.20
C ASN A 131 -2.47 0.15 13.83
N ILE A 132 -1.88 -1.05 13.89
CA ILE A 132 -2.48 -2.22 14.55
C ILE A 132 -2.09 -2.17 16.04
N GLN A 133 -3.08 -2.26 16.92
CA GLN A 133 -2.85 -2.11 18.37
C GLN A 133 -2.03 -3.27 18.93
N ARG A 134 -1.03 -2.94 19.77
CA ARG A 134 -0.23 -3.95 20.48
C ARG A 134 -1.13 -4.79 21.40
N GLY A 135 -0.92 -6.09 21.42
CA GLY A 135 -1.65 -7.03 22.27
C GLY A 135 -2.92 -7.59 21.63
N THR A 136 -3.20 -7.19 20.39
CA THR A 136 -4.18 -7.85 19.51
C THR A 136 -3.51 -9.02 18.79
N ASN A 137 -4.32 -9.93 18.23
CA ASN A 137 -3.82 -11.04 17.42
C ASN A 137 -3.58 -10.65 15.96
N GLN A 138 -3.98 -9.44 15.54
CA GLN A 138 -3.84 -8.94 14.18
C GLN A 138 -2.40 -8.55 13.82
#